data_AF-A0A0F9E8Q1-F1
#
_entry.id   AF-A0A0F9E8Q1-F1
#
_cell.length_a   1.000
_cell.length_b   1.000
_cell.length_c   1.000
_cell.angle_alpha   90.00
_cell.angle_beta   90.00
_cell.angle_gamma   90.00
#
_symmetry.space_group_name_H-M   'P 1'
#
loop_
_entity.id
_entity.type
_entity.pdbx_description
1 polymer ?
#
loop_
_entity_poly.entity_id
_entity_poly.type
_entity_poly.pdbx_seq_one_letter_code
_entity_poly.pdbx_strand_id
1 'polypeptide(L)'
;MVLDKIELAWAAGFFDGEGHTRGEYKTTSYSYIPLLTVTNTDLELMRRFHRALGNLGRLYGPYQRKLPKHKPYWKWQTTSFEHAQATLAMLWRFLCSYKR
;
A
#
# COMPACT_ATOMS: atom_id res chain seq x y z
N MET A 1 7.57 1.68 -18.77
CA MET A 1 7.55 2.29 -17.42
C MET A 1 8.97 2.25 -16.89
N VAL A 2 9.57 3.40 -16.58
CA VAL A 2 10.89 3.45 -15.93
C VAL A 2 10.62 3.51 -14.43
N LEU A 3 11.09 2.50 -13.69
CA LEU A 3 10.99 2.48 -12.23
C LEU A 3 12.17 3.28 -11.66
N ASP A 4 11.87 4.35 -10.94
CA ASP A 4 12.88 5.14 -10.23
C ASP A 4 13.23 4.45 -8.90
N LYS A 5 14.51 4.08 -8.76
CA LYS A 5 15.02 3.38 -7.57
C LYS A 5 14.89 4.23 -6.30
N ILE A 6 15.03 5.55 -6.40
CA ILE A 6 14.93 6.45 -5.25
C ILE A 6 13.47 6.52 -4.77
N GLU A 7 12.51 6.62 -5.70
CA GLU A 7 11.09 6.61 -5.36
C GLU A 7 10.65 5.26 -4.78
N LEU A 8 11.18 4.13 -5.30
CA LEU A 8 10.91 2.81 -4.71
C LEU A 8 11.52 2.65 -3.32
N ALA A 9 12.73 3.16 -3.08
CA ALA A 9 13.34 3.13 -1.76
C ALA A 9 12.56 3.98 -0.75
N TRP A 10 12.13 5.17 -1.15
CA TRP A 10 11.25 6.02 -0.35
C TRP A 10 9.90 5.34 -0.07
N ALA A 11 9.28 4.72 -1.08
CA ALA A 11 8.02 4.01 -0.94
C ALA A 11 8.14 2.82 0.02
N ALA A 12 9.26 2.08 -0.02
CA ALA A 12 9.52 0.99 0.92
C ALA A 12 9.62 1.49 2.36
N GLY A 13 10.36 2.57 2.61
CA GLY A 13 10.43 3.19 3.94
C GLY A 13 9.07 3.71 4.42
N PHE A 14 8.28 4.30 3.54
CA PHE A 14 6.91 4.72 3.85
C PHE A 14 6.01 3.54 4.20
N PHE A 15 6.11 2.43 3.45
CA PHE A 15 5.40 1.19 3.75
C PHE A 15 5.89 0.54 5.06
N ASP A 16 7.17 0.65 5.40
CA ASP A 16 7.70 0.19 6.68
C ASP A 16 7.08 0.96 7.87
N GLY A 17 6.89 2.27 7.74
CA GLY A 17 6.29 3.10 8.80
C GLY A 17 4.76 2.98 8.90
N GLU A 18 4.06 3.08 7.77
CA GLU A 18 2.59 3.27 7.73
C GLU A 18 1.84 2.06 7.17
N GLY A 19 2.56 1.12 6.56
CA GLY A 19 2.00 -0.01 5.84
C GLY A 19 1.89 -1.28 6.68
N HIS A 20 0.97 -2.15 6.28
CA HIS A 20 0.86 -3.50 6.81
C HIS A 20 0.50 -4.52 5.72
N THR A 21 0.90 -5.76 5.95
CA THR A 21 0.54 -6.92 5.13
C THR A 21 -0.36 -7.84 5.95
N ARG A 22 -1.44 -8.35 5.35
CA ARG A 22 -2.32 -9.34 5.99
C ARG A 22 -2.83 -10.35 4.97
N GLY A 23 -3.26 -11.53 5.43
CA GLY A 23 -4.08 -12.42 4.62
C GLY A 23 -5.53 -11.94 4.58
N GLU A 24 -6.13 -11.91 3.39
CA GLU A 24 -7.56 -11.68 3.20
C GLU A 24 -8.21 -12.95 2.64
N TYR A 25 -9.21 -13.49 3.36
CA TYR A 25 -9.98 -14.63 2.88
C TYR A 25 -10.93 -14.19 1.76
N LYS A 26 -10.77 -14.79 0.58
CA LYS A 26 -11.67 -14.60 -0.56
C LYS A 26 -12.70 -15.73 -0.57
N THR A 27 -13.96 -15.36 -0.37
CA THR A 27 -15.09 -16.30 -0.41
C THR A 27 -15.32 -16.89 -1.79
N THR A 28 -15.02 -16.15 -2.85
CA THR A 28 -15.19 -16.58 -4.24
C THR A 28 -14.26 -17.73 -4.64
N SER A 29 -13.06 -17.77 -4.09
CA SER A 29 -12.02 -18.75 -4.41
C SER A 29 -11.64 -19.63 -3.21
N TYR A 30 -12.38 -19.52 -2.10
CA TYR A 30 -12.15 -20.25 -0.84
C TYR A 30 -10.67 -20.29 -0.40
N SER A 31 -9.97 -19.16 -0.55
CA SER A 31 -8.52 -19.07 -0.36
C SER A 31 -8.09 -17.74 0.25
N TYR A 32 -6.90 -17.71 0.85
CA TYR A 32 -6.30 -16.47 1.36
C TYR A 32 -5.43 -15.83 0.28
N ILE A 33 -5.57 -14.51 0.12
CA ILE A 33 -4.65 -13.71 -0.70
C ILE A 33 -3.88 -12.72 0.17
N PRO A 34 -2.60 -12.42 -0.15
CA PRO A 34 -1.88 -11.34 0.50
C PRO A 34 -2.50 -9.98 0.11
N LEU A 35 -2.74 -9.16 1.12
CA LEU A 35 -3.24 -7.79 0.99
C LEU A 35 -2.24 -6.84 1.63
N LEU A 36 -1.66 -5.96 0.82
CA LEU A 36 -0.84 -4.85 1.30
C LEU A 36 -1.72 -3.62 1.43
N THR A 37 -1.55 -2.86 2.50
CA THR A 37 -2.35 -1.66 2.76
C THR A 37 -1.48 -0.57 3.38
N VAL A 38 -1.76 0.68 3.00
CA VAL A 38 -1.21 1.89 3.64
C VAL A 38 -2.37 2.84 3.91
N THR A 39 -2.36 3.51 5.06
CA THR A 39 -3.38 4.50 5.42
C THR A 39 -2.71 5.77 5.93
N ASN A 40 -3.12 6.93 5.42
CA ASN A 40 -2.61 8.21 5.89
C ASN A 40 -3.66 9.32 5.72
N THR A 41 -3.51 10.42 6.46
CA THR A 41 -4.37 11.62 6.34
C THR A 41 -3.84 12.64 5.34
N ASP A 42 -2.66 12.42 4.75
CA ASP A 42 -2.09 13.28 3.71
C ASP A 42 -2.31 12.63 2.33
N LEU A 43 -3.13 13.28 1.49
CA LEU A 43 -3.42 12.80 0.14
C LEU A 43 -2.21 12.87 -0.80
N GLU A 44 -1.34 13.87 -0.68
CA GLU A 44 -0.22 14.00 -1.61
C GLU A 44 0.85 12.95 -1.33
N LEU A 45 1.11 12.64 -0.06
CA LEU A 45 1.95 11.49 0.31
C LEU A 45 1.37 10.18 -0.25
N MET A 46 0.06 9.98 -0.12
CA MET A 46 -0.60 8.78 -0.65
C MET A 46 -0.54 8.70 -2.18
N ARG A 47 -0.68 9.83 -2.87
CA ARG A 47 -0.52 9.90 -4.33
C ARG A 47 0.91 9.65 -4.78
N ARG A 48 1.90 10.20 -4.08
CA ARG A 48 3.31 9.93 -4.35
C ARG A 48 3.61 8.44 -4.20
N PHE A 49 3.15 7.82 -3.11
CA PHE A 49 3.29 6.38 -2.90
C PHE A 49 2.64 5.56 -4.01
N HIS A 50 1.41 5.90 -4.40
CA HIS A 50 0.71 5.20 -5.47
C HIS A 50 1.42 5.34 -6.83
N ARG A 51 1.94 6.53 -7.15
CA ARG A 51 2.73 6.79 -8.37
C ARG A 51 4.07 6.05 -8.37
N ALA A 52 4.77 5.99 -7.22
CA ALA A 52 6.03 5.27 -7.08
C ALA A 52 5.88 3.77 -7.38
N LEU A 53 4.71 3.20 -7.09
CA LEU A 53 4.34 1.81 -7.42
C LEU A 53 3.80 1.64 -8.85
N GLY A 54 3.97 2.61 -9.74
CA GLY A 54 3.45 2.54 -11.10
C GLY A 54 1.91 2.53 -11.17
N ASN A 55 1.26 3.14 -10.18
CA ASN A 55 -0.20 3.14 -9.99
C ASN A 55 -0.82 1.76 -9.75
N LEU A 56 -0.04 0.75 -9.33
CA LEU A 56 -0.58 -0.54 -8.89
C LEU A 56 -1.46 -0.41 -7.64
N GLY A 57 -2.43 -1.32 -7.50
CA GLY A 57 -3.43 -1.25 -6.44
C GLY A 57 -4.43 -0.11 -6.64
N ARG A 58 -5.14 0.25 -5.57
CA ARG A 58 -6.17 1.28 -5.59
C ARG A 58 -6.08 2.19 -4.40
N LEU A 59 -6.15 3.50 -4.66
CA LEU A 59 -6.28 4.55 -3.67
C LEU A 59 -7.77 4.85 -3.45
N TYR A 60 -8.21 4.74 -2.20
CA TYR A 60 -9.59 4.94 -1.76
C TYR A 60 -9.68 6.12 -0.80
N GLY A 61 -10.90 6.62 -0.62
CA GLY A 61 -11.25 7.70 0.29
C GLY A 61 -11.60 9.01 -0.42
N PRO A 62 -11.69 10.13 0.33
CA PRO A 62 -11.47 10.22 1.77
C PRO A 62 -12.53 9.42 2.56
N TYR A 63 -12.09 8.64 3.55
CA TYR A 63 -12.96 8.01 4.54
C TYR A 63 -13.03 8.88 5.79
N GLN A 64 -14.26 9.07 6.30
CA GLN A 64 -14.48 9.76 7.57
C GLN A 64 -14.18 8.83 8.75
N ARG A 65 -13.58 9.38 9.80
CA ARG A 65 -13.40 8.66 11.08
C ARG A 65 -14.64 8.84 11.96
N LYS A 66 -14.82 7.91 12.91
CA LYS A 66 -16.00 7.89 13.81
C LYS A 66 -16.18 9.17 14.62
N LEU A 67 -15.09 9.85 14.98
CA LEU A 67 -15.13 11.07 15.79
C LEU A 67 -14.91 12.30 14.88
N PRO A 68 -15.76 13.34 14.99
CA PRO A 68 -15.65 14.55 14.15
C PRO A 68 -14.31 15.28 14.25
N LYS A 69 -13.61 15.16 15.39
CA LYS A 69 -12.28 15.76 15.61
C LYS A 69 -11.14 15.09 14.82
N HIS A 70 -11.38 13.92 14.24
CA HIS A 70 -10.36 13.20 13.50
C HIS A 70 -10.38 13.62 12.03
N LYS A 71 -9.20 13.86 11.46
CA LYS A 71 -9.05 14.13 10.03
C LYS A 71 -9.58 12.94 9.21
N PRO A 72 -10.17 13.18 8.02
CA PRO A 72 -10.42 12.12 7.06
C PRO A 72 -9.09 11.48 6.64
N TYR A 73 -9.16 10.24 6.17
CA TYR A 73 -7.99 9.50 5.74
C TYR A 73 -8.20 8.86 4.38
N TRP A 74 -7.09 8.59 3.71
CA TRP A 74 -7.03 7.83 2.47
C TRP A 74 -6.39 6.49 2.74
N LYS A 75 -6.79 5.50 1.95
CA LYS A 75 -6.30 4.13 2.07
C LYS A 75 -5.85 3.67 0.69
N TRP A 76 -4.60 3.28 0.58
CA TRP A 76 -4.12 2.53 -0.58
C TRP A 76 -4.15 1.03 -0.23
N GLN A 77 -4.56 0.21 -1.19
CA GLN A 77 -4.64 -1.24 -1.00
C GLN A 77 -4.40 -1.99 -2.33
N THR A 78 -3.78 -3.17 -2.27
CA THR A 78 -3.69 -4.07 -3.43
C THR A 78 -5.07 -4.66 -3.78
N THR A 79 -5.35 -4.83 -5.07
CA THR A 79 -6.68 -5.28 -5.52
C THR A 79 -6.71 -6.71 -6.04
N SER A 80 -5.54 -7.32 -6.24
CA SER A 80 -5.39 -8.71 -6.70
C SER A 80 -4.09 -9.32 -6.14
N PHE A 81 -3.94 -10.63 -6.34
CA PHE A 81 -2.71 -11.34 -6.00
C PHE A 81 -1.51 -10.78 -6.78
N GLU A 82 -1.69 -10.52 -8.09
CA GLU A 82 -0.65 -9.99 -8.97
C GLU A 82 -0.20 -8.59 -8.52
N HIS A 83 -1.14 -7.73 -8.11
CA HIS A 83 -0.81 -6.42 -7.55
C HIS A 83 -0.01 -6.55 -6.26
N ALA A 84 -0.37 -7.49 -5.39
CA ALA A 84 0.37 -7.76 -4.15
C ALA A 84 1.78 -8.29 -4.43
N GLN A 85 1.91 -9.29 -5.29
CA GLN A 85 3.19 -9.88 -5.68
C GLN A 85 4.10 -8.84 -6.33
N ALA A 86 3.59 -8.07 -7.31
CA ALA A 86 4.38 -7.04 -8.00
C ALA A 86 4.80 -5.92 -7.05
N THR A 87 3.89 -5.44 -6.19
CA THR A 87 4.23 -4.42 -5.18
C THR A 87 5.33 -4.92 -4.25
N LEU A 88 5.15 -6.13 -3.69
CA LEU A 88 6.12 -6.70 -2.77
C LEU A 88 7.48 -6.88 -3.44
N ALA A 89 7.52 -7.39 -4.68
CA ALA A 89 8.75 -7.58 -5.43
C ALA A 89 9.49 -6.25 -5.70
N MET A 90 8.76 -5.17 -6.03
CA MET A 90 9.36 -3.84 -6.25
C MET A 90 9.95 -3.25 -4.97
N LEU A 91 9.27 -3.43 -3.83
CA LEU A 91 9.71 -2.89 -2.55
C LEU A 91 10.77 -3.76 -1.86
N TRP A 92 10.81 -5.06 -2.17
CA TRP A 92 11.55 -6.09 -1.42
C TRP A 92 12.97 -5.69 -1.04
N ARG A 93 13.75 -5.21 -2.02
CA ARG A 93 15.16 -4.87 -1.80
C ARG A 93 15.38 -3.69 -0.85
N PHE A 94 14.37 -2.86 -0.65
CA PHE A 94 14.44 -1.64 0.15
C PHE A 94 13.69 -1.73 1.47
N LEU A 95 12.88 -2.78 1.68
CA LEU A 95 12.21 -3.03 2.94
C LEU A 95 13.23 -3.35 4.06
N CYS A 96 12.90 -2.92 5.27
CA CYS A 96 13.62 -3.30 6.47
C CYS A 96 13.62 -4.83 6.64
N SER A 97 14.63 -5.35 7.35
CA SER A 97 14.80 -6.80 7.53
C SER A 97 13.63 -7.48 8.24
N TYR A 98 12.82 -6.73 9.02
CA TYR A 98 11.66 -7.27 9.72
C TYR A 98 10.44 -7.50 8.81
N LYS A 99 10.32 -6.76 7.71
CA LYS A 99 9.20 -6.88 6.74
C LYS A 99 9.59 -7.62 5.44
N ARG A 100 10.84 -8.07 5.34
CA ARG A 100 11.31 -9.05 4.34
C ARG A 100 11.14 -10.47 4.86
#